data_AF-A0A382C682-F1
#
_entry.id   AF-A0A382C682-F1
#
_cell.length_a   1.000
_cell.length_b   1.000
_cell.length_c   1.000
_cell.angle_alpha   90.00
_cell.angle_beta   90.00
_cell.angle_gamma   90.00
#
_symmetry.space_group_name_H-M   'P 1'
#
loop_
_entity.id
_entity.type
_entity.pdbx_description
1 polymer ?
#
loop_
_entity_poly.entity_id
_entity_poly.type
_entity_poly.pdbx_seq_one_letter_code
_entity_poly.pdbx_strand_id
1 'polypeptide(L)' 'MTTFNYMVRKDNKGRLVTSIRLPENLFDLLKKEAKENYTSLHSIVLKAIDFYFRSQGKLK' A
#
# COMPACT_ATOMS: atom_id res chain seq x y z
N MET A 1 17.40 -7.18 2.83
CA MET A 1 16.45 -7.22 1.69
C MET A 1 15.14 -7.76 2.21
N THR A 2 14.12 -6.92 2.40
CA THR A 2 12.84 -7.34 3.02
C THR A 2 11.89 -7.82 1.93
N THR A 3 11.54 -9.11 1.94
CA THR A 3 10.60 -9.68 0.97
C THR A 3 9.17 -9.35 1.38
N PHE A 4 8.47 -8.54 0.59
CA PHE A 4 7.05 -8.26 0.80
C PHE A 4 6.21 -9.35 0.13
N ASN A 5 5.49 -10.12 0.94
CA ASN A 5 4.51 -11.07 0.41
C ASN A 5 3.23 -10.32 0.08
N TYR A 6 2.88 -10.27 -1.21
CA TYR A 6 1.62 -9.74 -1.68
C TYR A 6 0.85 -10.79 -2.48
N MET A 7 -0.48 -10.77 -2.36
CA MET A 7 -1.37 -11.62 -3.14
C MET A 7 -2.39 -10.75 -3.84
N VAL A 8 -2.45 -10.86 -5.16
CA VAL A 8 -3.46 -10.17 -5.98
C VAL A 8 -4.59 -11.16 -6.26
N ARG A 9 -5.83 -10.77 -5.96
CA ARG A 9 -7.05 -11.53 -6.24
C ARG A 9 -8.06 -10.62 -6.93
N LYS A 10 -9.03 -11.21 -7.64
CA LYS A 10 -10.24 -10.48 -8.05
C LYS A 10 -11.34 -10.75 -7.04
N ASP A 11 -12.05 -9.71 -6.59
CA ASP A 11 -13.26 -9.89 -5.78
C ASP A 11 -14.47 -10.28 -6.65
N ASN A 12 -15.60 -10.58 -6.00
CA ASN A 12 -16.84 -10.96 -6.69
C ASN A 12 -17.43 -9.86 -7.57
N LYS A 13 -16.93 -8.62 -7.47
CA LYS A 13 -17.31 -7.48 -8.31
C LYS A 13 -16.30 -7.22 -9.44
N GLY A 14 -15.32 -8.11 -9.62
CA GLY A 14 -14.29 -7.99 -10.65
C GLY A 14 -13.15 -7.01 -10.30
N ARG A 15 -13.13 -6.45 -9.09
CA ARG A 15 -12.10 -5.50 -8.65
C ARG A 15 -10.84 -6.24 -8.26
N LEU A 16 -9.68 -5.68 -8.64
CA LEU A 16 -8.40 -6.19 -8.17
C LEU A 16 -8.20 -5.80 -6.71
N VAL A 17 -7.99 -6.81 -5.87
CA VAL A 17 -7.73 -6.66 -4.44
C VAL A 17 -6.34 -7.24 -4.16
N THR A 18 -5.50 -6.44 -3.51
CA THR A 18 -4.16 -6.87 -3.11
C THR A 18 -4.10 -6.98 -1.59
N SER A 19 -3.74 -8.15 -1.09
CA SER A 19 -3.38 -8.35 0.31
C SER A 19 -1.88 -8.26 0.47
N ILE A 20 -1.41 -7.36 1.33
CA ILE A 20 0.02 -7.15 1.58
C ILE A 20 0.28 -7.52 3.04
N ARG A 21 1.27 -8.38 3.30
CA ARG A 21 1.77 -8.58 4.66
C ARG A 21 2.87 -7.57 4.94
N LEU A 22 2.62 -6.72 5.91
CA LEU A 22 3.58 -5.75 6.42
C LEU A 22 4.10 -6.22 7.78
N PRO A 23 5.38 -5.97 8.10
CA PRO A 23 5.88 -6.05 9.46
C PRO A 23 5.01 -5.20 10.41
N GLU A 24 4.79 -5.68 11.63
CA GLU A 24 3.90 -5.03 12.61
C GLU A 24 4.33 -3.60 12.93
N ASN A 25 5.63 -3.39 13.15
CA ASN A 25 6.20 -2.06 13.38
C ASN A 25 5.94 -1.07 12.24
N LEU A 26 5.99 -1.53 10.99
CA LEU A 26 5.69 -0.71 9.82
C LEU A 26 4.19 -0.42 9.73
N PHE A 27 3.35 -1.40 10.07
CA PHE A 27 1.90 -1.22 10.07
C PHE A 27 1.44 -0.17 11.08
N ASP A 28 2.00 -0.16 12.29
CA ASP A 28 1.69 0.84 13.31
C ASP A 28 2.18 2.25 12.93
N LEU A 29 3.36 2.33 12.29
CA LEU A 29 3.86 3.60 11.76
C LEU A 29 2.91 4.18 10.70
N LEU A 30 2.45 3.36 9.75
CA LEU A 30 1.50 3.78 8.72
C LEU A 30 0.14 4.19 9.31
N LYS A 31 -0.33 3.52 10.37
CA LYS A 31 -1.55 3.93 11.09
C LYS A 31 -1.39 5.30 11.72
N LYS A 32 -0.24 5.57 12.37
CA LYS A 32 0.04 6.86 12.98
C LYS A 32 0.05 7.97 11.92
N GLU A 33 0.74 7.74 10.81
CA GLU A 33 0.80 8.68 9.69
C GLU A 33 -0.59 8.94 9.07
N ALA A 34 -1.43 7.90 8.95
CA ALA A 34 -2.82 8.03 8.46
C ALA A 34 -3.64 8.95 9.37
N LYS A 35 -3.48 8.78 10.69
CA LYS A 35 -4.16 9.60 11.70
C LYS A 35 -3.70 11.05 11.65
N GLU A 36 -2.39 11.29 11.56
CA GLU A 36 -1.81 12.64 11.52
C GLU A 36 -2.21 13.41 10.26
N ASN A 37 -2.31 12.71 9.13
CA ASN A 37 -2.69 13.30 7.84
C ASN A 37 -4.21 13.31 7.58
N TYR A 38 -5.04 12.97 8.57
CA TYR A 38 -6.50 12.87 8.45
C TYR A 38 -6.94 12.08 7.20
N THR A 39 -6.26 10.98 6.90
CA THR A 39 -6.47 10.20 5.69
C THR A 39 -6.61 8.72 6.01
N SER A 40 -7.03 7.93 5.03
CA SER A 40 -7.15 6.49 5.20
C SER A 40 -5.80 5.80 5.00
N LEU A 41 -5.59 4.67 5.70
CA LEU A 41 -4.42 3.82 5.49
C LEU A 41 -4.30 3.38 4.01
N HIS A 42 -5.44 3.12 3.37
CA HIS A 42 -5.52 2.79 1.95
C HIS A 42 -4.95 3.90 1.06
N SER A 43 -5.28 5.17 1.35
CA SER A 43 -4.77 6.34 0.63
C SER A 43 -3.25 6.49 0.78
N ILE A 44 -2.70 6.26 1.98
CA ILE A 44 -1.25 6.29 2.19
C ILE A 44 -0.56 5.19 1.39
N VAL A 45 -1.05 3.96 1.48
CA VAL A 45 -0.48 2.82 0.75
C VAL A 45 -0.53 3.07 -0.76
N LEU A 46 -1.63 3.61 -1.29
CA LEU A 46 -1.73 3.98 -2.70
C LEU A 46 -0.71 5.05 -3.10
N LYS A 47 -0.54 6.10 -2.29
CA LYS A 47 0.48 7.15 -2.55
C LYS A 47 1.89 6.57 -2.58
N ALA A 48 2.21 5.67 -1.64
CA ALA A 48 3.52 5.02 -1.61
C ALA A 48 3.76 4.16 -2.85
N ILE A 49 2.73 3.43 -3.30
CA ILE A 49 2.78 2.64 -4.54
C ILE A 49 2.97 3.55 -5.76
N ASP A 50 2.17 4.62 -5.88
CA ASP A 50 2.26 5.58 -6.98
C ASP A 50 3.66 6.23 -7.04
N PHE A 51 4.16 6.71 -5.90
CA PHE A 51 5.51 7.27 -5.78
C PHE A 51 6.58 6.28 -6.22
N TYR A 52 6.50 5.03 -5.76
CA TYR A 52 7.45 3.99 -6.16
C TYR A 52 7.44 3.79 -7.67
N PHE A 53 6.28 3.60 -8.30
CA PHE A 53 6.21 3.37 -9.75
C PHE A 53 6.62 4.60 -10.57
N ARG A 54 6.31 5.82 -10.11
CA ARG A 54 6.80 7.07 -10.73
C ARG A 54 8.33 7.18 -10.63
N SER A 55 8.92 6.88 -9.47
CA SER A 55 10.38 6.90 -9.28
C SER A 55 11.12 5.92 -10.19
N GLN A 56 10.44 4.83 -10.59
CA GLN A 56 10.95 3.83 -11.52
C GLN A 56 10.67 4.19 -12.99
N GLY A 57 10.05 5.34 -13.27
CA GLY A 57 9.65 5.77 -14.61
C GLY A 57 8.55 4.90 -15.24
N LYS A 58 7.86 4.07 -14.44
CA LYS A 58 6.81 3.14 -14.91
C LYS A 58 5.43 3.80 -14.99
N LEU A 59 5.25 4.92 -14.29
CA LEU A 59 4.08 5.79 -14.39
C LEU A 59 4.56 7.19 -14.79
N LYS A 60 3.90 7.79 -15.80
CA LYS A 60 4.10 9.17 -16.22
C LYS A 60 3.08 10.07 -15.53
#